data_AF-A0A1L1PYZ0-F1
#
_entry.id   AF-A0A1L1PYZ0-F1
#
_cell.length_a   1.000
_cell.length_b   1.000
_cell.length_c   1.000
_cell.angle_alpha   90.00
_cell.angle_beta   90.00
_cell.angle_gamma   90.00
#
_symmetry.space_group_name_H-M   'P 1'
#
loop_
_entity.id
_entity.type
_entity.pdbx_description
1 polymer ?
#
loop_
_entity_poly.entity_id
_entity_poly.type
_entity_poly.pdbx_seq_one_letter_code
_entity_poly.pdbx_strand_id
1 'polypeptide(L)' 'MAIRVVRLGSPRAKNEGLRIGTVRRPPRGVPKSEFARQDWTP' A
#
# COMPACT_ATOMS: atom_id res chain seq x y z
N MET A 1 -8.43 -21.20 1.14
CA MET A 1 -7.50 -20.05 1.00
C MET A 1 -7.40 -19.69 -0.46
N ALA A 2 -7.60 -18.42 -0.82
CA ALA A 2 -7.46 -17.95 -2.20
C ALA A 2 -6.28 -16.97 -2.26
N ILE A 3 -5.35 -17.21 -3.18
CA ILE A 3 -4.28 -16.26 -3.48
C ILE A 3 -4.89 -15.18 -4.37
N ARG A 4 -4.82 -13.92 -3.94
CA ARG A 4 -5.28 -12.78 -4.73
C ARG A 4 -4.08 -12.03 -5.28
N VAL A 5 -3.99 -11.95 -6.61
CA VAL A 5 -2.99 -11.12 -7.27
C VAL A 5 -3.51 -9.69 -7.29
N VAL A 6 -2.70 -8.76 -6.78
CA VAL A 6 -3.05 -7.33 -6.68
C VAL A 6 -2.01 -6.50 -7.40
N ARG A 7 -2.45 -5.45 -8.10
CA ARG A 7 -1.55 -4.53 -8.81
C ARG A 7 -1.09 -3.44 -7.85
N LEU A 8 0.19 -3.47 -7.49
CA LEU A 8 0.81 -2.35 -6.77
C LEU A 8 0.75 -1.11 -7.67
N GLY A 9 0.10 -0.05 -7.20
CA GLY A 9 -0.24 1.08 -8.06
C GLY A 9 -1.66 1.56 -7.92
N SER A 10 -2.60 0.61 -7.80
CA SER A 10 -4.02 0.91 -7.72
C SER A 10 -4.48 1.11 -6.27
N PRO A 11 -5.61 1.83 -6.08
CA PRO A 11 -6.28 1.90 -4.79
C PRO A 11 -6.52 0.50 -4.20
N ARG A 12 -6.48 0.41 -2.87
CA ARG A 12 -6.74 -0.86 -2.17
C ARG A 12 -8.19 -1.29 -2.36
N ALA A 13 -8.40 -2.58 -2.60
CA ALA A 13 -9.74 -3.16 -2.64
C ALA A 13 -10.28 -3.36 -1.22
N LYS A 14 -11.61 -3.36 -1.07
CA LYS A 14 -12.24 -3.75 0.21
C LYS A 14 -11.78 -5.17 0.59
N ASN A 15 -11.37 -5.35 1.83
CA ASN A 15 -10.90 -6.63 2.40
C ASN A 15 -9.62 -7.20 1.76
N GLU A 16 -8.74 -6.35 1.22
CA GLU A 16 -7.47 -6.79 0.63
C GLU A 16 -6.48 -7.35 1.66
N GLY A 17 -6.57 -6.94 2.92
CA GLY A 17 -5.62 -7.32 3.97
C GLY A 17 -4.31 -6.54 3.89
N LEU A 18 -3.31 -6.99 4.65
CA LEU A 18 -1.98 -6.37 4.70
C LEU A 18 -1.14 -6.81 3.49
N ARG A 19 -0.56 -5.87 2.74
CA ARG A 19 0.39 -6.17 1.66
C ARG A 19 1.77 -6.38 2.27
N ILE A 20 2.30 -7.60 2.23
CA ILE A 20 3.63 -7.92 2.76
C ILE A 20 4.63 -7.89 1.60
N GLY A 21 5.67 -7.04 1.71
CA GLY A 21 6.72 -6.88 0.70
C GLY A 21 7.20 -5.43 0.57
N THR A 22 8.05 -5.14 -0.41
CA THR A 22 8.50 -3.75 -0.69
C THR A 22 7.38 -2.96 -1.37
N VAL A 23 6.38 -2.56 -0.59
CA VAL A 23 5.42 -1.53 -1.00
C VAL A 23 6.19 -0.21 -1.11
N ARG A 24 5.86 0.58 -2.14
CA ARG A 24 6.62 1.76 -2.58
C ARG A 24 7.16 2.58 -1.42
N ARG A 25 8.46 2.95 -1.47
CA ARG A 25 9.04 3.84 -0.47
C ARG A 25 8.56 5.27 -0.73
N PRO A 26 7.91 5.95 0.24
CA PRO A 26 7.52 7.35 0.07
C PRO A 26 8.75 8.22 -0.24
N PRO A 27 8.61 9.24 -1.12
CA PRO A 27 9.66 10.21 -1.38
C PRO A 27 10.17 10.84 -0.09
N ARG A 28 11.45 11.24 -0.09
CA ARG A 28 12.02 11.98 1.03
C ARG A 28 11.23 13.27 1.22
N GLY A 29 10.74 13.50 2.43
CA GLY A 29 9.95 14.70 2.79
C GLY A 29 8.44 14.49 2.91
N VAL A 30 7.91 13.29 2.63
CA VAL A 30 6.49 13.02 2.92
C VAL A 30 6.32 12.89 4.46
N PRO A 31 5.37 13.62 5.08
CA PRO A 31 5.05 13.46 6.49
C PRO A 31 4.45 12.08 6.79
N LYS A 32 4.72 11.51 7.97
CA LYS A 32 4.20 10.19 8.38
C LYS A 32 2.67 10.10 8.33
N SER A 33 1.96 11.20 8.61
CA SER A 33 0.50 11.29 8.52
C SER A 33 -0.03 11.11 7.10
N GLU A 34 0.76 11.47 6.09
CA GLU A 34 0.39 11.41 4.68
C GLU A 34 0.69 10.03 4.05
N PHE A 35 1.38 9.14 4.76
CA PHE A 35 1.76 7.82 4.24
C PHE A 35 0.54 6.95 3.93
N ALA A 36 -0.47 6.98 4.80
CA ALA A 36 -1.72 6.26 4.59
C ALA A 36 -2.61 6.97 3.54
N ARG A 37 -2.61 8.30 3.54
CA ARG A 37 -3.43 9.11 2.63
C ARG A 37 -3.03 8.94 1.16
N GLN A 38 -1.76 8.69 0.90
CA GLN A 38 -1.21 8.52 -0.45
C GLN A 38 -0.86 7.05 -0.76
N ASP A 39 -1.40 6.09 -0.01
CA ASP A 39 -1.26 4.64 -0.26
C ASP A 39 0.19 4.12 -0.32
N TRP A 40 1.08 4.67 0.52
CA TRP A 40 2.49 4.23 0.62
C TRP A 40 2.71 3.08 1.60
N THR A 41 1.79 2.86 2.53
CA THR A 41 1.94 1.84 3.58
C THR A 41 1.71 0.41 3.06
N PRO A 42 2.28 -0.62 3.72
CA PRO A 42 1.87 -2.01 3.57
C PRO A 42 0.45 -2.27 4.11
#